data_AF-A0A952XCD8-F1
#
_entry.id   AF-A0A952XCD8-F1
#
_cell.length_a   1.000
_cell.length_b   1.000
_cell.length_c   1.000
_cell.angle_alpha   90.00
_cell.angle_beta   90.00
_cell.angle_gamma   90.00
#
_symmetry.space_group_name_H-M   'P 1'
#
loop_
_entity.id
_entity.type
_entity.pdbx_description
1 polymer ?
#
loop_
_entity_poly.entity_id
_entity_poly.type
_entity_poly.pdbx_seq_one_letter_code
_entity_poly.pdbx_strand_id
1 'polypeptide(L)'
;MKIFGQNLPPLALSGAILAVMTTAVVYSPTLYEMFCAATGYGGTVNTTRPLSADLNEAGPPVTVRFDANVSPGLPWDFRPAQREVQTRIGLPTTVYYHATNMSDETLVGRATFNVTPEATGYFFSKTECFCFVEQKLAPGESAEMPIVFFVDPEMLDDIETRNVRTITLSYTFFRQASDEAAVASARSLREGSERQKQDLATAESADFSVRAPHVR
;
A
#
# COMPACT_ATOMS: atom_id res chain seq x y z
N MET A 1 36.15 31.63 43.73
CA MET A 1 35.45 30.57 42.99
C MET A 1 35.02 31.18 41.65
N LYS A 2 35.81 30.98 40.58
CA LYS A 2 35.58 31.59 39.26
C LYS A 2 34.44 30.86 38.55
N ILE A 3 33.27 31.47 38.57
CA ILE A 3 32.13 31.13 37.71
C ILE A 3 31.99 32.34 36.78
N PHE A 4 31.62 32.11 35.52
CA PHE A 4 31.50 33.05 34.40
C PHE A 4 32.79 33.35 33.60
N GLY A 5 32.85 32.80 32.38
CA GLY A 5 33.81 33.22 31.36
C GLY A 5 34.13 32.19 30.29
N GLN A 6 33.13 31.64 29.58
CA GLN A 6 33.38 31.03 28.27
C GLN A 6 32.38 31.59 27.25
N ASN A 7 32.90 32.47 26.38
CA ASN A 7 32.22 32.92 25.17
C ASN A 7 32.25 31.76 24.17
N LEU A 8 31.27 30.85 24.24
CA LEU A 8 31.05 29.93 23.12
C LEU A 8 30.68 30.78 21.91
N PRO A 9 31.33 30.62 20.74
CA PRO A 9 31.00 31.41 19.58
C PRO A 9 29.52 31.17 19.23
N PRO A 10 28.74 32.19 18.87
CA PRO A 10 27.31 32.06 18.56
C PRO A 10 27.05 30.98 17.48
N LEU A 11 28.02 30.78 16.57
CA LEU A 11 28.05 29.68 15.60
C LEU A 11 28.06 28.28 16.22
N ALA A 12 28.80 28.07 17.32
CA ALA A 12 28.81 26.78 18.03
C ALA A 12 27.49 26.55 18.78
N LEU A 13 26.89 27.60 19.34
CA LEU A 13 25.58 27.51 19.99
C LEU A 13 24.48 27.16 18.98
N SER A 14 24.45 27.84 17.84
CA SER A 14 23.51 27.55 16.75
C SER A 14 23.73 26.15 16.16
N GLY A 15 24.98 25.72 15.99
CA GLY A 15 25.31 24.36 15.54
C GLY A 15 24.84 23.28 16.51
N ALA A 16 25.00 23.48 17.81
CA ALA A 16 24.51 22.56 18.83
C ALA A 16 22.97 22.46 18.83
N ILE A 17 22.28 23.60 18.71
CA ILE A 17 20.81 23.62 18.62
C ILE A 17 20.33 22.87 17.38
N LEU A 18 20.95 23.10 16.22
CA LEU A 18 20.60 22.39 14.98
C LEU A 18 20.84 20.89 15.11
N ALA A 19 21.95 20.46 15.73
CA ALA A 19 22.25 19.05 15.95
C ALA A 19 21.24 18.37 16.90
N VAL A 20 20.80 19.07 17.95
CA VAL A 20 19.76 18.57 18.87
C VAL A 20 18.41 18.48 18.16
N MET A 21 18.05 19.48 17.36
CA MET A 21 16.79 19.48 16.62
C MET A 21 16.76 18.39 15.54
N THR A 22 17.85 18.19 14.80
CA THR A 22 17.91 17.13 13.77
C THR A 22 17.88 15.74 14.39
N THR A 23 18.61 15.52 15.50
CA THR A 23 18.52 14.25 16.22
C THR A 23 17.12 14.00 16.77
N ALA A 24 16.48 15.00 17.40
CA ALA A 24 15.10 14.84 17.88
C ALA A 24 14.12 14.47 16.77
N VAL A 25 14.23 15.08 15.58
CA VAL A 25 13.38 14.75 14.42
C VAL A 25 13.65 13.34 13.90
N VAL A 26 14.92 12.94 13.78
CA VAL A 26 15.30 11.60 13.29
C VAL A 26 14.87 10.49 14.25
N TYR A 27 14.92 10.73 15.57
CA TYR A 27 14.54 9.74 16.58
C TYR A 27 13.06 9.79 17.00
N SER A 28 12.29 10.78 16.54
CA SER A 28 10.87 10.90 16.85
C SER A 28 10.05 9.65 16.51
N PRO A 29 10.24 8.97 15.36
CA PRO A 29 9.47 7.76 15.03
C PRO A 29 9.71 6.63 16.03
N THR A 30 10.98 6.36 16.36
CA THR A 30 11.37 5.28 17.28
C THR A 30 10.85 5.51 18.70
N LEU A 31 10.86 6.76 19.18
CA LEU A 31 10.29 7.13 20.47
C LEU A 31 8.76 6.96 20.50
N TYR A 32 8.10 7.29 19.39
CA TYR A 32 6.66 7.12 19.26
C TYR A 32 6.27 5.63 19.27
N GLU A 33 7.00 4.78 18.53
CA GLU A 33 6.80 3.33 18.54
C GLU A 33 6.94 2.72 19.94
N MET A 34 7.98 3.10 20.70
CA MET A 34 8.17 2.64 22.07
C MET A 34 7.03 3.08 23.00
N PHE A 35 6.54 4.32 22.84
CA PHE A 35 5.40 4.82 23.62
C PHE A 35 4.11 4.06 23.29
N CYS A 36 3.81 3.84 22.00
CA CYS A 36 2.66 3.08 21.55
C CYS A 36 2.72 1.63 22.04
N ALA A 37 3.89 0.99 21.98
CA ALA A 37 4.07 -0.39 22.46
C ALA A 37 3.91 -0.51 23.98
N ALA A 38 4.40 0.47 24.76
CA ALA A 38 4.33 0.43 26.22
C ALA A 38 2.94 0.78 26.78
N THR A 39 2.19 1.65 26.11
CA THR A 39 0.91 2.18 26.62
C THR A 39 -0.32 1.58 25.94
N GLY A 40 -0.14 0.93 24.79
CA GLY A 40 -1.25 0.45 23.94
C GLY A 40 -2.06 1.59 23.30
N TYR A 41 -1.59 2.84 23.39
CA TYR A 41 -2.26 4.01 22.82
C TYR A 41 -2.18 3.95 21.28
N GLY A 42 -3.33 3.78 20.63
CA GLY A 42 -3.43 3.52 19.17
C GLY A 42 -3.62 2.05 18.79
N GLY A 43 -3.70 1.15 19.78
CA GLY A 43 -3.63 -0.29 19.58
C GLY A 43 -2.18 -0.72 19.33
N THR A 44 -1.75 -1.88 19.83
CA THR A 44 -0.53 -2.51 19.31
C THR A 44 -0.81 -2.87 17.85
N VAL A 45 -0.53 -1.93 16.95
CA VAL A 45 -0.56 -2.15 15.50
C VAL A 45 0.58 -3.09 15.14
N ASN A 46 0.39 -4.37 15.41
CA ASN A 46 1.03 -5.42 14.63
C ASN A 46 0.40 -5.37 13.22
N THR A 47 0.71 -4.31 12.46
CA THR A 47 0.37 -4.21 11.02
C THR A 47 1.19 -5.19 10.20
N THR A 48 2.28 -5.67 10.77
CA THR A 48 3.08 -6.79 10.27
C THR A 48 2.35 -8.09 10.56
N ARG A 49 1.61 -8.60 9.58
CA ARG A 49 1.03 -9.94 9.66
C ARG A 49 1.91 -10.92 8.91
N PRO A 50 2.27 -12.07 9.52
CA PRO A 50 3.01 -13.10 8.81
C PRO A 50 2.19 -13.54 7.59
N LEU A 51 2.87 -13.67 6.45
CA LEU A 51 2.24 -14.18 5.23
C LEU A 51 1.79 -15.65 5.42
N SER A 52 2.42 -16.34 6.37
CA SER A 52 1.99 -17.61 6.96
C SER A 52 1.22 -17.37 8.26
N ALA A 53 -0.08 -17.09 8.17
CA ALA A 53 -0.91 -16.93 9.37
C ALA A 53 -1.51 -18.27 9.84
N ASP A 54 -1.59 -18.47 11.16
CA ASP A 54 -2.19 -19.65 11.78
C ASP A 54 -3.70 -19.70 11.49
N LEU A 55 -4.15 -20.80 10.87
CA LEU A 55 -5.57 -20.99 10.48
C LEU A 55 -6.53 -21.00 11.68
N ASN A 56 -6.01 -21.14 12.90
CA ASN A 56 -6.79 -21.16 14.14
C ASN A 56 -7.30 -19.77 14.56
N GLU A 57 -6.68 -18.69 14.07
CA GLU A 57 -7.12 -17.31 14.33
C GLU A 57 -7.94 -16.72 13.16
N ALA A 58 -8.16 -17.50 12.11
CA ALA A 58 -8.87 -17.07 10.92
C ALA A 58 -10.39 -17.09 11.14
N GLY A 59 -11.05 -15.97 10.81
CA GLY A 59 -12.50 -15.81 10.84
C GLY A 59 -13.22 -16.63 9.76
N PRO A 60 -14.53 -16.41 9.58
CA PRO A 60 -15.32 -17.11 8.57
C PRO A 60 -14.81 -16.80 7.16
N PRO A 61 -15.14 -17.66 6.18
CA PRO A 61 -14.75 -17.43 4.79
C PRO A 61 -15.42 -16.17 4.23
N VAL A 62 -14.66 -15.44 3.42
CA VAL A 62 -15.10 -14.28 2.65
C VAL A 62 -14.67 -14.46 1.20
N THR A 63 -15.58 -14.12 0.29
CA THR A 63 -15.32 -14.12 -1.14
C THR A 63 -14.84 -12.73 -1.55
N VAL A 64 -13.68 -12.65 -2.19
CA VAL A 64 -13.20 -11.41 -2.80
C VAL A 64 -13.25 -11.55 -4.31
N ARG A 65 -13.99 -10.65 -4.95
CA ARG A 65 -14.13 -10.55 -6.40
C ARG A 65 -13.20 -9.47 -6.93
N PHE A 66 -12.56 -9.76 -8.05
CA PHE A 66 -11.60 -8.87 -8.68
C PHE A 66 -12.15 -8.39 -10.00
N ASP A 67 -12.27 -7.08 -10.10
CA ASP A 67 -12.77 -6.40 -11.28
C ASP A 67 -11.68 -5.46 -11.84
N ALA A 68 -11.61 -5.38 -13.16
CA ALA A 68 -10.54 -4.71 -13.88
C ALA A 68 -11.14 -3.98 -15.08
N ASN A 69 -10.89 -2.67 -15.13
CA ASN A 69 -11.40 -1.80 -16.17
C ASN A 69 -10.27 -0.93 -16.71
N VAL A 70 -10.44 -0.47 -17.96
CA VAL A 70 -9.53 0.47 -18.59
C VAL A 70 -10.35 1.57 -19.22
N SER A 71 -9.94 2.82 -19.02
CA SER A 71 -10.60 3.98 -19.60
C SER A 71 -10.41 4.01 -21.12
N PRO A 72 -11.37 4.54 -21.89
CA PRO A 72 -11.20 4.80 -23.31
C PRO A 72 -9.89 5.55 -23.61
N GLY A 73 -9.19 5.14 -24.67
CA GLY A 73 -7.94 5.77 -25.10
C GLY A 73 -6.66 5.22 -24.48
N LEU A 74 -6.76 4.28 -23.53
CA LEU A 74 -5.62 3.48 -23.07
C LEU A 74 -5.80 2.03 -23.57
N PRO A 75 -5.21 1.64 -24.72
CA PRO A 75 -5.30 0.30 -25.29
C PRO A 75 -4.46 -0.73 -24.51
N TRP A 76 -4.71 -0.84 -23.20
CA TRP A 76 -4.12 -1.87 -22.36
C TRP A 76 -5.11 -3.02 -22.18
N ASP A 77 -4.63 -4.27 -22.31
CA ASP A 77 -5.35 -5.44 -21.80
C ASP A 77 -5.04 -5.57 -20.31
N PHE A 78 -5.99 -5.16 -19.46
CA PHE A 78 -5.86 -5.23 -18.00
C PHE A 78 -6.90 -6.19 -17.43
N ARG A 79 -6.44 -7.23 -16.75
CA ARG A 79 -7.30 -8.29 -16.22
C ARG A 79 -6.73 -8.91 -14.95
N PRO A 80 -7.59 -9.36 -14.01
CA PRO A 80 -7.12 -10.15 -12.88
C PRO A 80 -6.72 -11.56 -13.37
N ALA A 81 -5.74 -12.17 -12.72
CA ALA A 81 -5.40 -13.58 -12.95
C ALA A 81 -6.56 -14.50 -12.53
N GLN A 82 -7.26 -14.12 -11.46
CA GLN A 82 -8.42 -14.83 -10.92
C GLN A 82 -9.55 -13.82 -10.69
N ARG A 83 -10.76 -14.10 -11.19
CA ARG A 83 -11.92 -13.20 -11.02
C ARG A 83 -12.50 -13.22 -9.60
N GLU A 84 -12.24 -14.29 -8.86
CA GLU A 84 -12.74 -14.48 -7.51
C GLU A 84 -11.78 -15.38 -6.74
N VAL A 85 -11.56 -15.06 -5.47
CA VAL A 85 -10.83 -15.90 -4.52
C VAL A 85 -11.66 -15.99 -3.25
N GLN A 86 -11.82 -17.21 -2.73
CA GLN A 86 -12.34 -17.43 -1.39
C GLN A 86 -11.18 -17.46 -0.41
N THR A 87 -11.18 -16.56 0.56
CA THR A 87 -10.19 -16.51 1.63
C THR A 87 -10.88 -16.49 2.99
N ARG A 88 -10.12 -16.46 4.08
CA ARG A 88 -10.66 -16.25 5.43
C ARG A 88 -10.30 -14.87 5.93
N ILE A 89 -11.24 -14.25 6.63
CA ILE A 89 -11.00 -12.99 7.34
C ILE A 89 -9.86 -13.22 8.33
N GLY A 90 -8.92 -12.29 8.44
CA GLY A 90 -7.74 -12.50 9.27
C GLY A 90 -6.54 -13.15 8.55
N LEU A 91 -6.64 -13.57 7.29
CA LEU A 91 -5.49 -14.10 6.55
C LEU A 91 -5.05 -13.16 5.41
N PRO A 92 -3.75 -12.83 5.31
CA PRO A 92 -3.24 -12.14 4.14
C PRO A 92 -3.33 -13.07 2.92
N THR A 93 -3.75 -12.53 1.78
CA THR A 93 -3.95 -13.28 0.55
C THR A 93 -3.31 -12.55 -0.61
N THR A 94 -2.49 -13.26 -1.39
CA THR A 94 -1.82 -12.73 -2.57
C THR A 94 -2.58 -13.09 -3.84
N VAL A 95 -2.82 -12.10 -4.68
CA VAL A 95 -3.42 -12.24 -6.01
C VAL A 95 -2.60 -11.48 -7.04
N TYR A 96 -2.86 -11.73 -8.33
CA TYR A 96 -2.11 -11.14 -9.43
C TYR A 96 -3.05 -10.48 -10.42
N TYR A 97 -2.63 -9.33 -10.94
CA TYR A 97 -3.23 -8.69 -12.10
C TYR A 97 -2.23 -8.66 -13.26
N HIS A 98 -2.72 -8.74 -14.48
CA HIS A 98 -1.92 -8.60 -15.69
C HIS A 98 -2.32 -7.32 -16.43
N ALA A 99 -1.33 -6.58 -16.88
CA ALA A 99 -1.51 -5.45 -17.80
C ALA A 99 -0.58 -5.63 -19.00
N THR A 100 -1.11 -5.54 -20.22
CA THR A 100 -0.33 -5.57 -21.45
C THR A 100 -0.66 -4.38 -22.31
N ASN A 101 0.35 -3.64 -22.78
CA ASN A 101 0.12 -2.56 -23.74
C ASN A 101 -0.04 -3.12 -25.15
N MET A 102 -1.22 -2.94 -25.74
CA MET A 102 -1.56 -3.46 -27.07
C MET A 102 -1.30 -2.43 -28.20
N SER A 103 -0.80 -1.23 -27.89
CA SER A 103 -0.40 -0.25 -28.90
C SER A 103 1.04 -0.43 -29.36
N ASP A 104 1.38 0.32 -30.40
CA ASP A 104 2.71 0.55 -30.98
C ASP A 104 3.47 1.72 -30.33
N GLU A 105 2.83 2.46 -29.41
CA GLU A 105 3.44 3.55 -28.65
C GLU A 105 3.60 3.22 -27.15
N THR A 106 4.59 3.84 -26.50
CA THR A 106 4.71 3.82 -25.04
C THR A 106 3.62 4.70 -24.44
N LEU A 107 2.77 4.12 -23.61
CA LEU A 107 1.66 4.83 -23.00
C LEU A 107 1.83 4.93 -21.49
N VAL A 108 1.30 6.01 -20.94
CA VAL A 108 1.26 6.26 -19.50
C VAL A 108 -0.17 6.09 -19.00
N GLY A 109 -0.32 5.26 -17.99
CA GLY A 109 -1.56 5.00 -17.27
C GLY A 109 -1.43 5.33 -15.79
N ARG A 110 -2.55 5.63 -15.15
CA ARG A 110 -2.64 5.77 -13.69
C ARG A 110 -3.85 4.99 -13.20
N ALA A 111 -3.62 4.09 -12.26
CA ALA A 111 -4.68 3.28 -11.67
C ALA A 111 -5.36 4.00 -10.50
N THR A 112 -6.66 3.78 -10.38
CA THR A 112 -7.44 4.02 -9.17
C THR A 112 -8.21 2.75 -8.81
N PHE A 113 -8.67 2.66 -7.57
CA PHE A 113 -9.42 1.51 -7.10
C PHE A 113 -10.63 1.93 -6.27
N ASN A 114 -11.57 1.01 -6.12
CA ASN A 114 -12.64 1.08 -5.15
C ASN A 114 -12.88 -0.30 -4.52
N VAL A 115 -13.38 -0.30 -3.29
CA VAL A 115 -13.81 -1.51 -2.58
C VAL A 115 -15.31 -1.43 -2.36
N THR A 116 -16.02 -2.52 -2.61
CA THR A 116 -17.49 -2.58 -2.51
C THR A 116 -17.93 -3.84 -1.77
N PRO A 117 -18.86 -3.77 -0.80
CA PRO A 117 -19.57 -2.58 -0.32
C PRO A 117 -18.64 -1.54 0.33
N GLU A 118 -18.99 -0.25 0.23
CA GLU A 118 -18.13 0.86 0.70
C GLU A 118 -17.77 0.72 2.19
N ALA A 119 -18.75 0.31 3.02
CA ALA A 119 -18.54 0.06 4.45
C ALA A 119 -17.42 -0.97 4.72
N THR A 120 -17.20 -1.94 3.82
CA THR A 120 -16.10 -2.92 3.97
C THR A 120 -14.73 -2.37 3.62
N GLY A 121 -14.65 -1.26 2.90
CA GLY A 121 -13.39 -0.64 2.50
C GLY A 121 -12.53 -0.24 3.69
N TYR A 122 -13.14 0.09 4.83
CA TYR A 122 -12.43 0.40 6.07
C TYR A 122 -11.65 -0.81 6.63
N PHE A 123 -12.21 -2.00 6.48
CA PHE A 123 -11.61 -3.26 6.97
C PHE A 123 -10.77 -3.96 5.91
N PHE A 124 -10.66 -3.40 4.70
CA PHE A 124 -9.92 -3.98 3.59
C PHE A 124 -8.57 -3.28 3.43
N SER A 125 -7.51 -3.89 3.96
CA SER A 125 -6.14 -3.43 3.80
C SER A 125 -5.48 -4.11 2.61
N LYS A 126 -4.64 -3.38 1.89
CA LYS A 126 -3.95 -3.88 0.71
C LYS A 126 -2.60 -3.19 0.52
N THR A 127 -1.61 -3.96 0.11
CA THR A 127 -0.24 -3.51 -0.11
C THR A 127 -0.06 -3.24 -1.61
N GLU A 128 -0.54 -2.10 -2.14
CA GLU A 128 -0.20 -1.69 -3.51
C GLU A 128 0.71 -0.47 -3.56
N CYS A 129 1.72 -0.56 -4.43
CA CYS A 129 2.63 0.53 -4.79
C CYS A 129 2.34 1.17 -6.17
N PHE A 130 1.39 0.64 -6.95
CA PHE A 130 1.13 1.13 -8.33
C PHE A 130 -0.05 2.11 -8.44
N CYS A 131 -0.89 2.21 -7.40
CA CYS A 131 -1.99 3.16 -7.37
C CYS A 131 -1.47 4.59 -7.25
N PHE A 132 -2.13 5.54 -7.91
CA PHE A 132 -1.90 6.99 -7.79
C PHE A 132 -0.56 7.54 -8.31
N VAL A 133 0.29 6.69 -8.88
CA VAL A 133 1.50 7.09 -9.60
C VAL A 133 1.34 6.84 -11.09
N GLU A 134 1.99 7.66 -11.90
CA GLU A 134 2.03 7.48 -13.35
C GLU A 134 2.97 6.32 -13.70
N GLN A 135 2.42 5.38 -14.46
CA GLN A 135 3.06 4.13 -14.82
C GLN A 135 3.10 4.01 -16.33
N LYS A 136 4.25 3.64 -16.88
CA LYS A 136 4.41 3.40 -18.32
C LYS A 136 4.53 1.93 -18.65
N LEU A 137 4.04 1.59 -19.83
CA LEU A 137 4.31 0.34 -20.52
C LEU A 137 4.73 0.64 -21.95
N ALA A 138 5.85 0.07 -22.38
CA ALA A 138 6.31 0.12 -23.75
C ALA A 138 5.38 -0.70 -24.69
N PRO A 139 5.49 -0.55 -26.02
CA PRO A 139 4.69 -1.31 -26.98
C PRO A 139 4.83 -2.82 -26.78
N GLY A 140 3.70 -3.54 -26.66
CA GLY A 140 3.68 -4.98 -26.42
C GLY A 140 4.18 -5.43 -25.04
N GLU A 141 4.60 -4.49 -24.17
CA GLU A 141 5.13 -4.82 -22.86
C GLU A 141 4.02 -5.29 -21.93
N SER A 142 4.34 -6.30 -21.12
CA SER A 142 3.42 -6.86 -20.13
C SER A 142 4.00 -6.75 -18.72
N ALA A 143 3.14 -6.52 -17.74
CA ALA A 143 3.45 -6.50 -16.32
C ALA A 143 2.50 -7.43 -15.55
N GLU A 144 3.06 -8.18 -14.60
CA GLU A 144 2.31 -9.01 -13.65
C GLU A 144 2.43 -8.38 -12.26
N MET A 145 1.36 -7.74 -11.82
CA MET A 145 1.29 -6.96 -10.59
C MET A 145 0.78 -7.84 -9.45
N PRO A 146 1.62 -8.21 -8.47
CA PRO A 146 1.15 -8.87 -7.26
C PRO A 146 0.46 -7.85 -6.33
N ILE A 147 -0.66 -8.26 -5.74
CA ILE A 147 -1.37 -7.52 -4.70
C ILE A 147 -1.53 -8.46 -3.52
N VAL A 148 -1.11 -8.01 -2.35
CA VAL A 148 -1.47 -8.66 -1.09
C VAL A 148 -2.58 -7.86 -0.46
N PHE A 149 -3.68 -8.53 -0.12
CA PHE A 149 -4.76 -7.92 0.62
C PHE A 149 -5.04 -8.70 1.90
N PHE A 150 -5.72 -8.02 2.82
CA PHE A 150 -6.03 -8.51 4.14
C PHE A 150 -7.38 -7.93 4.58
N VAL A 151 -8.27 -8.78 5.07
CA VAL A 151 -9.56 -8.35 5.63
C VAL A 151 -9.49 -8.41 7.15
N ASP A 152 -9.68 -7.28 7.79
CA ASP A 152 -9.60 -7.11 9.24
C ASP A 152 -10.76 -7.84 9.95
N PRO A 153 -10.48 -8.73 10.94
CA PRO A 153 -11.49 -9.37 11.77
C PRO A 153 -12.49 -8.41 12.44
N GLU A 154 -12.12 -7.16 12.70
CA GLU A 154 -13.03 -6.14 13.26
C GLU A 154 -14.30 -5.94 12.42
N MET A 155 -14.28 -6.31 11.12
CA MET A 155 -15.46 -6.32 10.25
C MET A 155 -16.60 -7.18 10.80
N LEU A 156 -16.29 -8.20 11.62
CA LEU A 156 -17.29 -9.10 12.20
C LEU A 156 -18.06 -8.49 13.38
N ASP A 157 -17.49 -7.47 14.01
CA ASP A 157 -18.07 -6.78 15.16
C ASP A 157 -18.90 -5.57 14.75
N ASP A 158 -18.64 -5.02 13.56
CA ASP A 158 -19.34 -3.86 13.02
C ASP A 158 -20.75 -4.21 12.50
N ILE A 159 -21.72 -3.34 12.78
CA ILE A 159 -23.15 -3.60 12.53
C ILE A 159 -23.45 -3.64 11.02
N GLU A 160 -22.76 -2.82 10.23
CA GLU A 160 -22.99 -2.69 8.79
C GLU A 160 -22.29 -3.79 8.00
N THR A 161 -21.15 -4.29 8.48
CA THR A 161 -20.27 -5.18 7.72
C THR A 161 -20.22 -6.63 8.20
N ARG A 162 -20.67 -6.96 9.42
CA ARG A 162 -20.64 -8.33 10.01
C ARG A 162 -21.27 -9.43 9.16
N ASN A 163 -22.27 -9.07 8.35
CA ASN A 163 -23.00 -9.99 7.48
C ASN A 163 -22.51 -9.98 6.03
N VAL A 164 -21.53 -9.15 5.69
CA VAL A 164 -20.94 -9.13 4.36
C VAL A 164 -20.07 -10.37 4.18
N ARG A 165 -20.31 -11.08 3.08
CA ARG A 165 -19.57 -12.29 2.68
C ARG A 165 -18.88 -12.14 1.33
N THR A 166 -19.14 -11.04 0.63
CA THR A 166 -18.58 -10.78 -0.69
C THR A 166 -18.09 -9.34 -0.74
N ILE A 167 -16.81 -9.18 -1.04
CA ILE A 167 -16.15 -7.89 -1.24
C ILE A 167 -15.68 -7.86 -2.68
N THR A 168 -15.83 -6.74 -3.37
CA THR A 168 -15.33 -6.54 -4.73
C THR A 168 -14.24 -5.48 -4.69
N LEU A 169 -13.04 -5.84 -5.16
CA LEU A 169 -11.95 -4.92 -5.42
C LEU A 169 -11.95 -4.60 -6.92
N SER A 170 -12.37 -3.39 -7.25
CA SER A 170 -12.43 -2.90 -8.62
C SER A 170 -11.25 -1.98 -8.88
N TYR A 171 -10.55 -2.23 -9.98
CA TYR A 171 -9.47 -1.40 -10.48
C TYR A 171 -9.85 -0.76 -11.81
N THR A 172 -9.46 0.50 -11.99
CA THR A 172 -9.59 1.19 -13.28
C THR A 172 -8.29 1.92 -13.63
N PHE A 173 -7.73 1.63 -14.80
CA PHE A 173 -6.61 2.38 -15.36
C PHE A 173 -7.09 3.54 -16.24
N PHE A 174 -6.57 4.73 -16.00
CA PHE A 174 -6.86 5.94 -16.76
C PHE A 174 -5.67 6.41 -17.59
N ARG A 175 -5.91 6.76 -18.86
CA ARG A 175 -4.89 7.35 -19.74
C ARG A 175 -4.36 8.66 -19.15
N GLN A 176 -3.04 8.84 -19.15
CA GLN A 176 -2.36 10.09 -18.84
C GLN A 176 -1.71 10.69 -20.08
N ALA A 177 -1.13 11.88 -19.96
CA ALA A 177 -0.25 12.43 -21.00
C ALA A 177 0.88 11.42 -21.28
N SER A 178 1.18 11.19 -22.55
CA SER A 178 2.20 10.22 -23.00
C SER A 178 3.20 10.88 -23.97
N ASP A 179 3.45 12.17 -23.79
CA ASP A 179 4.56 12.84 -24.46
C ASP A 179 5.92 12.38 -23.88
N GLU A 180 7.01 12.76 -24.53
CA GLU A 180 8.36 12.32 -24.16
C GLU A 180 8.71 12.66 -22.70
N ALA A 181 8.27 13.83 -22.21
CA ALA A 181 8.52 14.26 -20.84
C ALA A 181 7.73 13.39 -19.83
N ALA A 182 6.45 13.15 -20.08
CA ALA A 182 5.61 12.31 -19.23
C ALA A 182 6.10 10.86 -19.20
N VAL A 183 6.51 10.31 -20.35
CA VAL A 183 7.11 8.97 -20.42
C VAL A 183 8.44 8.91 -19.67
N ALA A 184 9.26 9.96 -19.72
CA ALA A 184 10.51 10.01 -18.97
C ALA A 184 10.29 10.03 -17.45
N SER A 185 9.27 10.74 -16.96
CA SER A 185 8.94 10.81 -15.53
C SER A 185 8.15 9.61 -15.00
N ALA A 186 7.37 8.94 -15.86
CA ALA A 186 6.55 7.79 -15.46
C ALA A 186 7.42 6.59 -15.06
N ARG A 187 7.00 5.90 -14.00
CA ARG A 187 7.66 4.67 -13.51
C ARG A 187 7.36 3.51 -14.44
N SER A 188 8.31 2.60 -14.64
CA SER A 188 8.04 1.36 -15.39
C SER A 188 7.12 0.45 -14.57
N LEU A 189 5.94 0.14 -15.12
CA LEU A 189 4.99 -0.75 -14.46
C LEU A 189 5.57 -2.15 -14.32
N ARG A 190 6.23 -2.65 -15.37
CA ARG A 190 6.84 -3.97 -15.40
C ARG A 190 7.92 -4.11 -14.33
N GLU A 191 8.90 -3.23 -14.33
CA GLU A 191 10.02 -3.30 -13.37
C GLU A 191 9.54 -3.11 -11.93
N GLY A 192 8.57 -2.21 -11.71
CA GLY A 192 7.98 -2.01 -10.38
C GLY A 192 7.25 -3.26 -9.89
N SER A 193 6.55 -3.95 -10.79
CA SER A 193 5.82 -5.18 -10.47
C SER A 193 6.76 -6.36 -10.21
N GLU A 194 7.83 -6.49 -10.99
CA GLU A 194 8.86 -7.52 -10.80
C GLU A 194 9.59 -7.35 -9.46
N ARG A 195 9.92 -6.12 -9.08
CA ARG A 195 10.49 -5.79 -7.76
C ARG A 195 9.55 -6.18 -6.63
N GLN A 196 8.30 -5.75 -6.69
CA GLN A 196 7.29 -6.11 -5.69
C GLN A 196 7.13 -7.64 -5.57
N LYS A 197 7.13 -8.35 -6.69
CA LYS A 197 7.02 -9.81 -6.70
C LYS A 197 8.20 -10.48 -6.00
N GLN A 198 9.41 -9.97 -6.22
CA GLN A 198 10.60 -10.45 -5.55
C GLN A 198 10.56 -10.16 -4.04
N ASP A 199 10.19 -8.93 -3.67
CA ASP A 199 10.05 -8.52 -2.28
C ASP A 199 9.05 -9.44 -1.55
N LEU A 200 7.88 -9.68 -2.14
CA LEU A 200 6.86 -10.59 -1.60
C LEU A 200 7.29 -12.06 -1.54
N ALA A 201 8.14 -12.51 -2.46
CA ALA A 201 8.68 -13.87 -2.43
C ALA A 201 9.71 -14.06 -1.30
N THR A 202 10.37 -12.98 -0.88
CA THR A 202 11.36 -12.98 0.21
C THR A 202 10.79 -12.49 1.55
N ALA A 203 9.60 -11.88 1.54
CA ALA A 203 8.95 -11.36 2.73
C ALA A 203 8.38 -12.50 3.58
N GLU A 204 8.74 -12.51 4.86
CA GLU A 204 8.15 -13.41 5.86
C GLU A 204 6.80 -12.86 6.39
N SER A 205 6.57 -11.56 6.21
CA SER A 205 5.38 -10.83 6.65
C SER A 205 5.05 -9.66 5.73
N ALA A 206 3.77 -9.33 5.60
CA ALA A 206 3.31 -8.13 4.89
C ALA A 206 2.96 -7.04 5.90
N ASP A 207 3.47 -5.83 5.69
CA ASP A 207 3.11 -4.65 6.47
C ASP A 207 1.85 -3.99 5.85
N PHE A 208 0.77 -3.96 6.62
CA PHE A 208 -0.52 -3.39 6.25
C PHE A 208 -0.74 -1.97 6.80
N SER A 209 0.34 -1.25 7.13
CA SER A 209 0.32 0.08 7.76
C SER A 209 -0.53 1.16 7.06
N VAL A 210 -0.95 0.97 5.80
CA VAL A 210 -1.88 1.88 5.11
C VAL A 210 -3.35 1.56 5.48
N ARG A 211 -3.76 1.95 6.68
CA ARG A 211 -5.19 2.05 7.05
C ARG A 211 -5.74 3.38 6.53
N ALA A 212 -6.93 3.38 5.91
CA ALA A 212 -7.57 4.61 5.44
C ALA A 212 -7.71 5.61 6.61
N PRO A 213 -7.46 6.92 6.39
CA PRO A 213 -7.48 7.90 7.48
C PRO A 213 -8.85 7.97 8.13
N HIS A 214 -8.86 7.87 9.46
CA HIS A 214 -10.04 8.04 10.30
C HIS A 214 -10.66 9.42 10.09
N VAL A 215 -11.87 9.48 9.53
CA VAL A 215 -12.77 10.63 9.75
C VAL A 215 -13.80 10.15 10.75
N ARG A 216 -13.68 10.63 12.00
CA ARG A 216 -14.79 10.58 12.97
C ARG A 216 -15.79 11.67 12.65
#